data_AF-A0A377M2U2-F1
#
_entry.id   AF-A0A377M2U2-F1
#
_cell.length_a   1.000
_cell.length_b   1.000
_cell.length_c   1.000
_cell.angle_alpha   90.00
_cell.angle_beta   90.00
_cell.angle_gamma   90.00
#
_symmetry.space_group_name_H-M   'P 1'
#
loop_
_entity.id
_entity.type
_entity.pdbx_description
1 polymer ?
#
loop_
_entity_poly.entity_id
_entity_poly.type
_entity_poly.pdbx_seq_one_letter_code
_entity_poly.pdbx_strand_id
1 'polypeptide(L)'
;MVGVDQAARWVACRRGSPNTRRTRSLSSQTRQDRFWPTRWKPDRYRDAGSWLVEGIGEDFIPPLAHIDGVNRAWRITDRDAFATARELLKTEGILAGSSSGTLLAAALKYCQAQTTPKRVVTFACDSGNKYLSKMFNDDWMRQQG
;
A
#
# COMPACT_ATOMS: atom_id res chain seq x y z
N MET A 1 14.64 -4.04 -22.92
CA MET A 1 14.24 -2.99 -21.96
C MET A 1 12.74 -3.17 -21.74
N VAL A 2 12.34 -4.12 -20.89
CA VAL A 2 10.93 -4.45 -20.67
C VAL A 2 10.46 -3.63 -19.49
N GLY A 3 9.67 -2.59 -19.76
CA GLY A 3 9.02 -1.82 -18.70
C GLY A 3 7.95 -2.69 -18.05
N VAL A 4 8.23 -3.18 -16.84
CA VAL A 4 7.19 -3.68 -15.94
C VAL A 4 6.34 -2.48 -15.54
N ASP A 5 5.22 -2.29 -16.23
CA ASP A 5 4.21 -1.30 -15.90
C ASP A 5 3.70 -1.60 -14.49
N GLN A 6 4.11 -0.75 -13.55
CA GLN A 6 4.01 -0.93 -12.11
C GLN A 6 2.53 -1.07 -11.70
N ALA A 7 2.07 -2.29 -11.46
CA ALA A 7 0.73 -2.52 -10.96
C ALA A 7 0.58 -1.93 -9.56
N ALA A 8 -0.20 -0.87 -9.48
CA ALA A 8 -0.22 0.02 -8.34
C ALA A 8 -1.36 -0.39 -7.39
N ARG A 9 -1.02 -0.99 -6.24
CA ARG A 9 -1.98 -1.59 -5.30
C ARG A 9 -2.39 -0.61 -4.23
N TRP A 10 -3.67 -0.63 -3.86
CA TRP A 10 -4.32 0.34 -2.99
C TRP A 10 -4.39 -0.13 -1.54
N VAL A 11 -3.70 0.57 -0.63
CA VAL A 11 -3.84 0.34 0.82
C VAL A 11 -4.74 1.39 1.45
N ALA A 12 -5.81 0.91 2.09
CA ALA A 12 -6.83 1.72 2.74
C ALA A 12 -6.43 2.15 4.15
N CYS A 13 -6.55 3.45 4.46
CA CYS A 13 -6.38 3.96 5.83
C CYS A 13 -7.68 4.61 6.34
N ARG A 14 -8.14 4.22 7.55
CA ARG A 14 -9.24 4.89 8.26
C ARG A 14 -8.67 6.02 9.14
N ARG A 15 -9.39 7.15 9.21
CA ARG A 15 -9.05 8.19 10.19
C ARG A 15 -9.24 7.66 11.61
N GLY A 16 -8.30 8.01 12.50
CA GLY A 16 -8.44 7.79 13.94
C GLY A 16 -9.65 8.52 14.54
N SER A 17 -10.08 8.03 15.71
CA SER A 17 -11.28 8.43 16.47
C SER A 17 -11.54 9.96 16.55
N PRO A 18 -12.81 10.42 16.59
CA PRO A 18 -13.18 11.84 16.51
C PRO A 18 -12.72 12.73 17.68
N ASN A 19 -12.03 12.20 18.69
CA ASN A 19 -11.78 12.92 19.95
C ASN A 19 -10.62 13.94 19.92
N THR A 20 -10.21 14.40 18.74
CA THR A 20 -9.25 15.52 18.60
C THR A 20 -10.00 16.78 18.20
N ARG A 21 -9.96 17.77 19.10
CA ARG A 21 -10.68 19.04 19.05
C ARG A 21 -10.44 19.74 17.70
N ARG A 22 -11.54 20.03 17.00
CA ARG A 22 -11.57 20.73 15.70
C ARG A 22 -11.03 22.15 15.82
N THR A 23 -10.08 22.50 14.97
CA THR A 23 -9.95 23.85 14.43
C THR A 23 -10.00 23.73 12.90
N ARG A 24 -11.09 24.22 12.31
CA ARG A 24 -11.20 24.40 10.86
C ARG A 24 -10.40 25.65 10.51
N SER A 25 -9.29 25.50 9.79
CA SER A 25 -8.84 26.54 8.88
C SER A 25 -8.88 25.96 7.46
N LEU A 26 -9.80 26.49 6.66
CA LEU A 26 -9.89 26.24 5.24
C LEU A 26 -8.74 26.98 4.55
N SER A 27 -7.77 26.26 4.00
CA SER A 27 -6.98 26.76 2.87
C SER A 27 -6.45 25.61 2.02
N SER A 28 -6.77 25.69 0.71
CA SER A 28 -6.21 24.92 -0.41
C SER A 28 -6.21 23.38 -0.33
N GLN A 29 -7.38 22.76 -0.20
CA GLN A 29 -7.59 21.34 -0.59
C GLN A 29 -7.50 21.19 -2.11
N THR A 30 -6.29 20.97 -2.64
CA THR A 30 -6.07 20.75 -4.07
C THR A 30 -5.91 19.26 -4.39
N ARG A 31 -6.85 18.77 -5.22
CA ARG A 31 -6.73 17.67 -6.21
C ARG A 31 -6.56 16.20 -5.81
N GLN A 32 -6.39 15.80 -4.56
CA GLN A 32 -6.30 14.35 -4.20
C GLN A 32 -7.57 13.75 -3.56
N ASP A 33 -8.61 14.54 -3.32
CA ASP A 33 -9.76 14.13 -2.51
C ASP A 33 -10.91 13.47 -3.29
N ARG A 34 -10.73 13.17 -4.58
CA ARG A 34 -11.82 12.69 -5.45
C ARG A 34 -11.44 11.52 -6.34
N PHE A 35 -10.79 10.51 -5.76
CA PHE A 35 -10.37 9.32 -6.52
C PHE A 35 -11.35 8.14 -6.40
N TRP A 36 -12.20 8.07 -5.38
CA TRP A 36 -13.30 7.10 -5.35
C TRP A 36 -14.56 7.74 -5.96
N PRO A 37 -14.93 7.43 -7.21
CA PRO A 37 -16.25 7.78 -7.67
C PRO A 37 -17.26 7.03 -6.79
N THR A 38 -18.33 7.70 -6.37
CA THR A 38 -19.49 7.10 -5.68
C THR A 38 -20.19 5.99 -6.49
N ARG A 39 -19.66 5.66 -7.67
CA ARG A 39 -20.12 4.65 -8.61
C ARG A 39 -18.90 4.07 -9.33
N TRP A 40 -18.72 2.75 -9.25
CA TRP A 40 -17.68 2.02 -10.00
C TRP A 40 -17.77 2.36 -11.50
N LYS A 41 -16.63 2.76 -12.06
CA LYS A 41 -16.45 3.28 -13.43
C LYS A 41 -15.33 2.45 -14.07
N PRO A 42 -15.64 1.38 -14.82
CA PRO A 42 -14.65 0.45 -15.36
C PRO A 42 -13.70 1.10 -16.38
N ASP A 43 -14.09 2.24 -16.95
CA ASP A 43 -13.39 2.99 -18.00
C ASP A 43 -12.11 3.73 -17.54
N ARG A 44 -11.75 3.70 -16.25
CA ARG A 44 -10.64 4.51 -15.69
C ARG A 44 -9.47 3.75 -15.09
N TYR A 45 -9.49 2.42 -15.11
CA TYR A 45 -8.36 1.63 -14.65
C TYR A 45 -7.59 1.16 -15.88
N ARG A 46 -6.27 1.43 -15.90
CA ARG A 46 -5.35 0.84 -16.88
C ARG A 46 -5.48 -0.68 -16.81
N ASP A 47 -5.21 -1.34 -17.94
CA ASP A 47 -5.17 -2.80 -18.04
C ASP A 47 -4.44 -3.42 -16.85
N ALA A 48 -4.98 -4.52 -16.31
CA ALA A 48 -4.40 -5.21 -15.18
C ALA A 48 -2.98 -5.68 -15.55
N GLY A 49 -1.97 -5.03 -14.98
CA GLY A 49 -0.57 -5.43 -15.12
C GLY A 49 -0.26 -6.69 -14.31
N SER A 50 0.89 -7.31 -14.57
CA SER A 50 1.45 -8.34 -13.68
C SER A 50 2.16 -7.70 -12.49
N TRP A 51 2.22 -8.41 -11.36
CA TRP A 51 2.92 -7.99 -10.15
C TRP A 51 3.62 -9.18 -9.49
N LEU A 52 4.68 -8.88 -8.76
CA LEU A 52 5.49 -9.86 -8.06
C LEU A 52 5.06 -10.04 -6.59
N VAL A 53 4.39 -9.05 -5.99
CA VAL A 53 3.84 -9.17 -4.63
C VAL A 53 2.72 -10.19 -4.59
N GLU A 54 2.79 -11.11 -3.63
CA GLU A 54 1.83 -12.22 -3.51
C GLU A 54 0.77 -11.95 -2.43
N GLY A 55 -0.41 -12.55 -2.61
CA GLY A 55 -1.47 -12.60 -1.58
C GLY A 55 -2.37 -11.36 -1.45
N ILE A 56 -2.11 -10.28 -2.17
CA ILE A 56 -3.01 -9.11 -2.25
C ILE A 56 -3.26 -8.73 -3.71
N GLY A 57 -4.24 -7.85 -3.96
CA GLY A 57 -4.59 -7.26 -5.27
C GLY A 57 -5.29 -8.20 -6.25
N GLU A 58 -6.33 -7.68 -6.90
CA GLU A 58 -7.25 -8.39 -7.79
C GLU A 58 -7.71 -7.43 -8.89
N ASP A 59 -8.15 -7.95 -10.03
CA ASP A 59 -8.71 -7.15 -11.13
C ASP A 59 -10.21 -6.80 -10.93
N PHE A 60 -10.86 -7.41 -9.94
CA PHE A 60 -12.23 -7.10 -9.52
C PHE A 60 -12.33 -6.77 -8.03
N ILE A 61 -13.50 -6.29 -7.59
CA ILE A 61 -13.82 -6.04 -6.18
C ILE A 61 -14.62 -7.24 -5.65
N PRO A 62 -14.10 -8.01 -4.68
CA PRO A 62 -14.85 -9.12 -4.10
C PRO A 62 -16.15 -8.65 -3.44
N PRO A 63 -17.25 -9.42 -3.49
CA PRO A 63 -18.51 -9.05 -2.84
C PRO A 63 -18.39 -8.93 -1.32
N LEU A 64 -17.39 -9.60 -0.73
CA LEU A 64 -17.06 -9.52 0.71
C LEU A 64 -16.29 -8.23 1.07
N ALA A 65 -15.82 -7.45 0.09
CA ALA A 65 -15.03 -6.26 0.33
C ALA A 65 -15.92 -5.05 0.63
N HIS A 66 -15.98 -4.64 1.90
CA HIS A 66 -16.69 -3.43 2.33
C HIS A 66 -15.79 -2.19 2.22
N ILE A 67 -15.75 -1.59 1.03
CA ILE A 67 -14.84 -0.46 0.71
C ILE A 67 -15.36 0.89 1.23
N ASP A 68 -16.64 1.00 1.60
CA ASP A 68 -17.24 2.28 2.05
C ASP A 68 -16.53 2.94 3.24
N GLY A 69 -15.80 2.16 4.04
CA GLY A 69 -14.98 2.66 5.15
C GLY A 69 -13.58 3.13 4.77
N VAL A 70 -13.20 3.10 3.49
CA VAL A 70 -11.87 3.47 3.00
C VAL A 70 -11.84 4.94 2.60
N ASN A 71 -11.09 5.77 3.34
CA ASN A 71 -11.00 7.20 3.06
C ASN A 71 -9.94 7.56 2.02
N ARG A 72 -8.82 6.83 2.03
CA ARG A 72 -7.69 7.06 1.13
C ARG A 72 -7.06 5.72 0.79
N ALA A 73 -6.61 5.63 -0.45
CA ALA A 73 -5.90 4.50 -1.00
C ALA A 73 -4.53 4.96 -1.49
N TRP A 74 -3.48 4.18 -1.19
CA TRP A 74 -2.12 4.45 -1.66
C TRP A 74 -1.66 3.37 -2.61
N ARG A 75 -1.10 3.79 -3.74
CA ARG A 75 -0.47 2.95 -4.76
C ARG A 75 0.98 2.65 -4.41
N ILE A 76 1.31 1.37 -4.25
CA ILE A 76 2.66 0.90 -3.92
C ILE A 76 3.21 0.02 -5.04
N THR A 77 4.48 0.25 -5.37
CA THR A 77 5.26 -0.50 -6.36
C THR A 77 5.82 -1.77 -5.75
N ASP A 78 6.10 -2.80 -6.57
CA ASP A 78 6.77 -4.02 -6.08
C ASP A 78 8.15 -3.70 -5.47
N ARG A 79 8.88 -2.76 -6.09
CA ARG A 79 10.16 -2.25 -5.55
C ARG A 79 10.01 -1.69 -4.14
N ASP A 80 9.06 -0.78 -3.93
CA ASP A 80 8.85 -0.15 -2.61
C ASP A 80 8.41 -1.21 -1.59
N ALA A 81 7.54 -2.15 -1.99
CA ALA A 81 7.06 -3.22 -1.12
C ALA A 81 8.20 -4.13 -0.64
N PHE A 82 9.04 -4.62 -1.56
CA PHE A 82 10.16 -5.50 -1.22
C PHE A 82 11.25 -4.77 -0.44
N ALA A 83 11.60 -3.54 -0.84
CA ALA A 83 12.56 -2.74 -0.09
C ALA A 83 12.09 -2.50 1.35
N THR A 84 10.81 -2.18 1.53
CA THR A 84 10.24 -1.95 2.87
C THR A 84 10.16 -3.23 3.70
N ALA A 85 9.81 -4.38 3.11
CA ALA A 85 9.82 -5.66 3.83
C ALA A 85 11.23 -6.05 4.30
N ARG A 86 12.24 -5.82 3.44
CA ARG A 86 13.64 -6.09 3.78
C ARG A 86 14.16 -5.13 4.85
N GLU A 87 13.75 -3.86 4.79
CA GLU A 87 14.12 -2.88 5.81
C GLU A 87 13.50 -3.22 7.15
N LEU A 88 12.21 -3.62 7.17
CA LEU A 88 11.52 -4.09 8.38
C LEU A 88 12.27 -5.24 9.06
N LEU A 89 12.79 -6.19 8.28
CA LEU A 89 13.62 -7.27 8.80
C LEU A 89 14.94 -6.75 9.39
N LYS A 90 15.60 -5.80 8.72
CA LYS A 90 16.89 -5.26 9.17
C LYS A 90 16.78 -4.40 10.42
N THR A 91 15.74 -3.58 10.53
CA THR A 91 15.61 -2.61 11.62
C THR A 91 14.87 -3.17 12.83
N GLU A 92 13.79 -3.92 12.60
CA GLU A 92 12.91 -4.43 13.68
C GLU A 92 13.04 -5.94 13.90
N GLY A 93 13.80 -6.66 13.06
CA GLY A 93 13.93 -8.12 13.16
C GLY A 93 12.68 -8.89 12.74
N ILE A 94 11.71 -8.23 12.08
CA ILE A 94 10.45 -8.86 11.70
C ILE A 94 10.55 -9.42 10.29
N LEU A 95 10.60 -10.75 10.17
CA LEU A 95 10.59 -11.47 8.90
C LEU A 95 9.16 -11.60 8.36
N ALA A 96 8.67 -10.55 7.70
CA ALA A 96 7.32 -10.49 7.12
C ALA A 96 7.30 -10.76 5.60
N GLY A 97 6.15 -11.16 5.06
CA GLY A 97 5.98 -11.37 3.62
C GLY A 97 5.78 -10.09 2.79
N SER A 98 5.69 -10.26 1.47
CA SER A 98 5.66 -9.17 0.49
C SER A 98 4.44 -8.25 0.61
N SER A 99 3.28 -8.82 0.93
CA SER A 99 2.05 -8.07 1.21
C SER A 99 2.20 -7.14 2.42
N SER A 100 2.87 -7.62 3.48
CA SER A 100 3.18 -6.84 4.68
C SER A 100 4.11 -5.66 4.36
N GLY A 101 5.12 -5.88 3.51
CA GLY A 101 5.97 -4.80 2.99
C GLY A 101 5.17 -3.73 2.24
N THR A 102 4.17 -4.15 1.46
CA THR A 102 3.26 -3.24 0.75
C THR A 102 2.43 -2.39 1.72
N LEU A 103 1.86 -3.03 2.75
CA LEU A 103 1.06 -2.34 3.77
C LEU A 103 1.90 -1.38 4.61
N LEU A 104 3.12 -1.77 4.97
CA LEU A 104 4.04 -0.89 5.71
C LEU A 104 4.49 0.29 4.86
N ALA A 105 4.84 0.07 3.59
CA ALA A 105 5.21 1.16 2.67
C ALA A 105 4.07 2.18 2.53
N ALA A 106 2.83 1.71 2.43
CA ALA A 106 1.67 2.60 2.40
C ALA A 106 1.44 3.33 3.73
N ALA A 107 1.64 2.67 4.87
CA ALA A 107 1.57 3.31 6.17
C ALA A 107 2.61 4.42 6.32
N LEU A 108 3.85 4.19 5.86
CA LEU A 108 4.91 5.20 5.84
C LEU A 108 4.55 6.39 4.95
N LYS A 109 4.06 6.15 3.72
CA LYS A 109 3.56 7.22 2.83
C LYS A 109 2.39 7.99 3.46
N TYR A 110 1.48 7.30 4.13
CA TYR A 110 0.41 7.95 4.87
C TYR A 110 0.94 8.85 5.98
N CYS A 111 1.88 8.36 6.81
CA CYS A 111 2.52 9.12 7.87
C CYS A 111 3.22 10.37 7.34
N GLN A 112 3.98 10.26 6.25
CA GLN A 112 4.67 11.39 5.60
C GLN A 112 3.70 12.47 5.11
N ALA A 113 2.47 12.09 4.73
CA ALA A 113 1.45 13.04 4.30
C ALA A 113 0.67 13.70 5.45
N GLN A 114 0.93 13.34 6.71
CA GLN A 114 0.25 13.96 7.85
C GLN A 114 0.98 15.22 8.30
N THR A 115 0.21 16.26 8.61
CA THR A 115 0.72 17.53 9.16
C THR A 115 0.85 17.51 10.69
N THR A 116 0.25 16.52 11.34
CA THR A 116 0.24 16.36 12.79
C THR A 116 0.67 14.95 13.16
N PRO A 117 1.36 14.73 14.30
CA PRO A 117 1.68 13.40 14.79
C PRO A 117 0.42 12.54 14.94
N LYS A 118 0.47 11.31 14.42
CA LYS A 118 -0.60 10.32 14.52
C LYS A 118 -0.02 8.95 14.82
N ARG A 119 -0.78 8.12 15.52
CA ARG A 119 -0.48 6.69 15.70
C ARG A 119 -1.12 5.94 14.54
N VAL A 120 -0.32 5.16 13.82
CA VAL A 120 -0.74 4.39 12.65
C VAL A 120 -0.45 2.92 12.91
N VAL A 121 -1.42 2.07 12.60
CA VAL A 121 -1.31 0.62 12.73
C VAL A 121 -1.37 0.02 11.33
N THR A 122 -0.56 -1.00 11.09
CA THR A 122 -0.54 -1.78 9.85
C THR A 122 -0.46 -3.28 10.19
N PHE A 123 -0.64 -4.13 9.19
CA PHE A 123 -0.63 -5.59 9.37
C PHE A 123 0.66 -6.22 8.87
N ALA A 124 1.15 -7.20 9.62
CA ALA A 124 2.04 -8.23 9.13
C ALA A 124 1.18 -9.48 8.83
N CYS A 125 0.88 -9.71 7.55
CA CYS A 125 -0.11 -10.70 7.12
C CYS A 125 0.41 -12.13 7.19
N ASP A 126 1.70 -12.34 6.93
CA ASP A 126 2.34 -13.65 6.93
C ASP A 126 3.85 -13.56 7.20
N SER A 127 4.47 -14.71 7.45
CA SER A 127 5.92 -14.84 7.62
C SER A 127 6.66 -14.81 6.28
N GLY A 128 7.84 -14.19 6.30
CA GLY A 128 8.76 -14.08 5.18
C GLY A 128 9.36 -15.41 4.69
N ASN A 129 9.19 -16.51 5.43
CA ASN A 129 9.79 -17.82 5.13
C ASN A 129 9.49 -18.33 3.72
N LYS A 130 8.30 -18.03 3.17
CA LYS A 130 7.89 -18.46 1.82
C LYS A 130 8.63 -17.72 0.70
N TYR A 131 9.27 -16.60 1.02
CA TYR A 131 9.84 -15.66 0.06
C TYR A 131 11.37 -15.59 0.14
N LEU A 132 12.02 -16.53 0.85
CA LEU A 132 13.46 -16.58 1.02
C LEU A 132 14.22 -16.69 -0.31
N SER A 133 13.70 -17.48 -1.25
CA SER A 133 14.25 -17.61 -2.60
C SER A 133 13.87 -16.47 -3.55
N LYS A 134 13.02 -15.53 -3.11
CA LYS A 134 12.50 -14.41 -3.90
C LYS A 134 12.99 -13.08 -3.34
N MET A 135 12.13 -12.26 -2.74
CA MET A 135 12.46 -10.90 -2.32
C MET A 135 13.61 -10.80 -1.31
N PHE A 136 13.87 -11.86 -0.53
CA PHE A 136 15.01 -11.91 0.38
C PHE A 136 16.31 -12.45 -0.25
N ASN A 137 16.25 -12.92 -1.50
CA ASN A 137 17.42 -13.29 -2.28
C ASN A 137 17.91 -12.10 -3.12
N ASP A 138 19.18 -11.74 -2.95
CA ASP A 138 19.78 -10.59 -3.64
C ASP A 138 19.89 -10.77 -5.15
N ASP A 139 20.20 -11.99 -5.60
CA ASP A 139 20.30 -12.30 -7.03
C ASP A 139 18.93 -12.25 -7.68
N TRP A 140 17.90 -12.74 -6.99
CA TRP A 140 16.52 -12.61 -7.46
C TRP A 140 16.12 -11.14 -7.57
N MET A 141 16.39 -10.32 -6.55
CA MET A 141 16.11 -8.88 -6.59
C MET A 141 16.81 -8.18 -7.76
N ARG A 142 18.08 -8.51 -8.04
CA ARG A 142 18.82 -7.96 -9.20
C ARG A 142 18.19 -8.34 -10.53
N GLN A 143 17.61 -9.53 -10.65
CA GLN A 143 16.94 -9.99 -11.88
C GLN A 143 15.61 -9.25 -12.12
N GLN A 144 14.91 -8.84 -11.07
CA GLN A 144 13.65 -8.10 -11.18
C GLN A 144 13.82 -6.59 -11.43
N GLY A 145 15.05 -6.09 -11.30
CA GLY A 145 15.45 -4.71 -11.60
C GLY A 145 15.25 -3.71 -10.47
#